data_AF-A0A4S4KT47-F1
#
_entry.id   AF-A0A4S4KT47-F1
#
_cell.length_a   1.000
_cell.length_b   1.000
_cell.length_c   1.000
_cell.angle_alpha   90.00
_cell.angle_beta   90.00
_cell.angle_gamma   90.00
#
_symmetry.space_group_name_H-M   'P 1'
#
loop_
_entity.id
_entity.type
_entity.pdbx_description
1 polymer ?
#
loop_
_entity_poly.entity_id
_entity_poly.type
_entity_poly.pdbx_seq_one_letter_code
_entity_poly.pdbx_strand_id
1 'polypeptide(L)'
;MSANINGFSDRKDRNPSPSLSSRGNVVDHDAPPVTGDHHNGSVKRVGPDRNFLTVQPLKRSEMQQSYAQDLGTGEVTHGVYGNLLNTLGDCVGFCGAIPCCPCPNPFRNVQQGAVGLVSRFGKFYKAVDPGLAKVNVCTESLRIVDVKIQISPIGRQMVITRDNVNVEIDSVIYFQITNPYRAAFGITDLRQALIERAQTTLRHVVGARAVQSVVTEREAIAYEIAEIVGDVADKWGVAIEGILIKDIIFSAEISASLSSAAQQKRIGESKVIAARAEVDAARLMRQAADILASPAAMQIRQLEALQAMAKTASTKVVFVPMQLQSDIVGQNQQSSGAGPSTLLRDEVGESSNAVSRAGVLSSISDV
;
A
#
# COMPACT_ATOMS: atom_id res chain seq x y z
N MET A 1 -33.78 52.27 11.55
CA MET A 1 -32.86 51.53 12.42
C MET A 1 -32.00 50.68 11.50
N SER A 2 -30.93 51.19 10.88
CA SER A 2 -29.79 51.96 11.41
C SER A 2 -28.90 51.11 12.33
N ALA A 3 -27.56 51.11 12.28
CA ALA A 3 -26.57 51.53 11.28
C ALA A 3 -25.15 51.04 11.74
N ASN A 4 -24.12 51.23 10.88
CA ASN A 4 -22.67 50.92 11.02
C ASN A 4 -22.21 49.56 10.47
N ILE A 5 -21.37 49.44 9.42
CA ILE A 5 -20.31 50.30 8.81
C ILE A 5 -18.96 50.23 9.55
N ASN A 6 -18.01 49.54 8.92
CA ASN A 6 -16.58 49.87 8.70
C ASN A 6 -15.92 48.66 8.00
N GLY A 7 -15.12 48.74 6.93
CA GLY A 7 -14.73 49.88 6.10
C GLY A 7 -13.22 49.86 5.75
N PHE A 8 -12.88 49.57 4.49
CA PHE A 8 -11.53 49.69 3.86
C PHE A 8 -10.41 48.75 4.42
N SER A 9 -9.39 48.34 3.66
CA SER A 9 -9.14 48.41 2.20
C SER A 9 -8.01 47.46 1.76
N ASP A 10 -8.06 47.05 0.49
CA ASP A 10 -7.06 46.28 -0.25
C ASP A 10 -5.73 47.05 -0.44
N ARG A 11 -4.59 46.39 -0.16
CA ARG A 11 -3.25 46.74 -0.69
C ARG A 11 -2.38 45.51 -0.96
N LYS A 12 -2.49 45.04 -2.20
CA LYS A 12 -1.41 44.53 -3.06
C LYS A 12 0.00 45.05 -2.68
N ASP A 13 0.92 44.14 -2.35
CA ASP A 13 2.37 44.33 -2.58
C ASP A 13 3.07 42.98 -2.85
N ARG A 14 3.91 42.94 -3.89
CA ARG A 14 4.75 41.79 -4.25
C ARG A 14 6.13 41.97 -3.62
N ASN A 15 6.63 40.99 -2.88
CA ASN A 15 8.06 40.91 -2.57
C ASN A 15 8.81 40.06 -3.62
N PRO A 16 9.99 40.49 -4.10
CA PRO A 16 10.73 39.79 -5.15
C PRO A 16 11.69 38.72 -4.60
N SER A 17 11.95 37.70 -5.42
CA SER A 17 13.04 36.74 -5.19
C SER A 17 14.41 37.37 -5.48
N PRO A 18 15.43 37.22 -4.62
CA PRO A 18 16.79 37.66 -4.94
C PRO A 18 17.58 36.57 -5.69
N SER A 19 18.26 36.96 -6.76
CA SER A 19 19.16 36.11 -7.54
C SER A 19 20.63 36.52 -7.40
N LEU A 20 21.50 35.51 -7.24
CA LEU A 20 22.93 35.50 -7.57
C LEU A 20 23.92 36.52 -6.92
N SER A 21 24.80 35.93 -6.11
CA SER A 21 26.27 35.89 -6.31
C SER A 21 27.22 36.99 -5.78
N SER A 22 28.40 36.48 -5.37
CA SER A 22 29.74 37.10 -5.37
C SER A 22 30.25 37.89 -4.14
N ARG A 23 31.08 37.17 -3.36
CA ARG A 23 32.36 37.57 -2.72
C ARG A 23 32.49 38.91 -1.98
N GLY A 24 32.87 38.80 -0.70
CA GLY A 24 33.59 39.85 0.05
C GLY A 24 33.88 39.46 1.49
N ASN A 25 35.02 38.81 1.76
CA ASN A 25 35.46 38.56 3.15
C ASN A 25 36.04 39.84 3.75
N VAL A 26 35.47 40.31 4.86
CA VAL A 26 36.14 41.20 5.81
C VAL A 26 35.88 40.63 7.22
N VAL A 27 36.93 40.57 8.03
CA VAL A 27 36.88 40.03 9.41
C VAL A 27 36.60 41.17 10.36
N ASP A 28 35.49 41.12 11.08
CA ASP A 28 35.19 42.03 12.18
C ASP A 28 35.76 41.47 13.48
N HIS A 29 36.46 42.29 14.27
CA HIS A 29 37.40 41.80 15.28
C HIS A 29 36.95 41.93 16.74
N ASP A 30 35.78 42.53 16.99
CA ASP A 30 35.30 42.90 18.33
C ASP A 30 33.96 42.24 18.71
N ALA A 31 34.03 40.99 19.19
CA ALA A 31 32.96 40.34 19.96
C ALA A 31 33.54 39.70 21.24
N PRO A 32 33.10 40.11 22.45
CA PRO A 32 33.70 39.67 23.71
C PRO A 32 33.29 38.23 24.12
N PRO A 33 34.10 37.55 24.96
CA PRO A 33 33.96 36.13 25.24
C PRO A 33 32.96 35.81 26.35
N VAL A 34 32.31 34.63 26.25
CA VAL A 34 31.64 33.97 27.39
C VAL A 34 32.34 32.65 27.67
N THR A 35 33.16 32.65 28.71
CA THR A 35 33.88 31.49 29.24
C THR A 35 33.03 30.77 30.32
N GLY A 36 33.26 29.46 30.50
CA GLY A 36 32.49 28.59 31.40
C GLY A 36 32.24 27.23 30.74
N ASP A 37 33.27 26.41 30.48
CA ASP A 37 33.81 25.41 31.44
C ASP A 37 32.72 24.50 32.04
N HIS A 38 32.73 23.17 31.96
CA HIS A 38 33.73 22.13 31.66
C HIS A 38 32.94 20.84 31.23
N HIS A 39 33.44 19.69 30.72
CA HIS A 39 34.80 19.18 30.49
C HIS A 39 34.82 18.05 29.40
N ASN A 40 35.99 17.80 28.80
CA ASN A 40 36.54 16.53 28.28
C ASN A 40 35.67 15.50 27.50
N GLY A 41 35.73 15.55 26.16
CA GLY A 41 35.40 14.43 25.27
C GLY A 41 36.55 14.16 24.28
N SER A 42 37.37 13.13 24.52
CA SER A 42 38.56 12.85 23.73
C SER A 42 38.22 12.27 22.34
N VAL A 43 38.59 13.00 21.28
CA VAL A 43 38.43 12.54 19.89
C VAL A 43 39.37 11.37 19.61
N LYS A 44 38.80 10.16 19.51
CA LYS A 44 39.56 8.95 19.13
C LYS A 44 39.66 8.85 17.61
N ARG A 45 40.89 8.73 17.09
CA ARG A 45 41.18 8.68 15.65
C ARG A 45 40.49 7.50 14.96
N VAL A 46 40.05 7.74 13.73
CA VAL A 46 39.45 6.75 12.83
C VAL A 46 40.48 5.67 12.46
N GLY A 47 40.04 4.41 12.49
CA GLY A 47 40.75 3.20 12.06
C GLY A 47 39.72 2.24 11.43
N PRO A 48 40.17 1.23 10.65
CA PRO A 48 39.43 0.74 9.49
C PRO A 48 38.10 0.05 9.79
N ASP A 49 37.20 0.13 8.83
CA ASP A 49 35.78 -0.18 8.96
C ASP A 49 35.50 -1.59 9.50
N ARG A 50 35.01 -1.61 10.74
CA ARG A 50 34.10 -2.65 11.22
C ARG A 50 32.78 -1.97 11.48
N ASN A 51 31.75 -2.37 10.73
CA ASN A 51 30.37 -1.96 10.96
C ASN A 51 29.94 -2.39 12.37
N PHE A 52 30.16 -1.53 13.35
CA PHE A 52 29.53 -1.63 14.66
C PHE A 52 28.03 -1.33 14.45
N LEU A 53 27.28 -2.39 14.18
CA LEU A 53 25.86 -2.44 14.52
C LEU A 53 25.78 -2.27 16.03
N THR A 54 25.68 -1.02 16.47
CA THR A 54 25.36 -0.66 17.85
C THR A 54 23.93 -1.10 18.08
N VAL A 55 23.75 -2.35 18.49
CA VAL A 55 22.47 -2.92 18.87
C VAL A 55 21.91 -2.05 19.99
N GLN A 56 20.91 -1.23 19.66
CA GLN A 56 20.29 -0.34 20.62
C GLN A 56 19.71 -1.22 21.75
N PRO A 57 20.06 -0.96 23.02
CA PRO A 57 19.60 -1.80 24.12
C PRO A 57 18.07 -1.76 24.18
N LEU A 58 17.47 -2.96 24.27
CA LEU A 58 16.02 -3.17 24.30
C LEU A 58 15.37 -2.22 25.32
N LYS A 59 14.46 -1.35 24.89
CA LYS A 59 13.82 -0.40 25.80
C LYS A 59 12.78 -1.15 26.63
N ARG A 60 12.60 -0.75 27.90
CA ARG A 60 11.57 -1.36 28.77
C ARG A 60 10.15 -1.24 28.22
N SER A 61 9.88 -0.26 27.35
CA SER A 61 8.63 -0.08 26.62
C SER A 61 8.43 -1.03 25.42
N GLU A 62 9.51 -1.64 24.93
CA GLU A 62 9.50 -2.65 23.85
C GLU A 62 9.41 -4.08 24.42
N MET A 63 9.47 -4.21 25.76
CA MET A 63 9.27 -5.50 26.45
C MET A 63 7.78 -5.83 26.52
N GLN A 64 7.46 -7.12 26.54
CA GLN A 64 6.10 -7.63 26.76
C GLN A 64 5.49 -6.98 28.01
N GLN A 65 4.29 -6.41 27.88
CA GLN A 65 3.55 -5.87 29.01
C GLN A 65 3.33 -6.97 30.05
N SER A 66 3.55 -6.65 31.32
CA SER A 66 3.33 -7.59 32.42
C SER A 66 1.83 -7.89 32.52
N TYR A 67 1.49 -9.18 32.44
CA TYR A 67 0.15 -9.70 32.66
C TYR A 67 0.03 -10.37 34.03
N ALA A 68 1.07 -10.28 34.87
CA ALA A 68 1.08 -10.85 36.21
C ALA A 68 0.02 -10.16 37.10
N GLN A 69 -1.05 -10.90 37.39
CA GLN A 69 -2.09 -10.51 38.33
C GLN A 69 -2.35 -11.68 39.27
N ASP A 70 -2.25 -11.44 40.56
CA ASP A 70 -2.66 -12.38 41.61
C ASP A 70 -3.99 -11.89 42.18
N LEU A 71 -5.08 -12.61 41.94
CA LEU A 71 -6.39 -12.29 42.50
C LEU A 71 -6.54 -12.82 43.95
N GLY A 72 -5.51 -13.48 44.47
CA GLY A 72 -5.47 -14.01 45.82
C GLY A 72 -6.24 -15.33 45.97
N THR A 73 -5.75 -16.17 46.86
CA THR A 73 -6.38 -17.45 47.22
C THR A 73 -7.44 -17.30 48.31
N GLY A 74 -7.65 -16.09 48.86
CA GLY A 74 -8.48 -15.84 50.04
C GLY A 74 -9.97 -16.17 49.91
N GLU A 75 -10.53 -16.11 48.70
CA GLU A 75 -11.91 -16.57 48.44
C GLU A 75 -12.04 -18.09 48.26
N VAL A 76 -10.93 -18.82 48.15
CA VAL A 76 -10.96 -20.26 47.88
C VAL A 76 -10.88 -21.00 49.21
N THR A 77 -11.96 -20.94 49.99
CA THR A 77 -12.09 -21.67 51.25
C THR A 77 -12.09 -23.17 51.00
N HIS A 78 -10.91 -23.76 50.95
CA HIS A 78 -10.74 -25.20 50.82
C HIS A 78 -11.27 -25.91 52.07
N GLY A 79 -12.10 -26.94 51.88
CA GLY A 79 -12.36 -27.90 52.96
C GLY A 79 -11.07 -28.61 53.39
N VAL A 80 -11.10 -29.34 54.52
CA VAL A 80 -9.94 -30.03 55.10
C VAL A 80 -9.14 -30.83 54.06
N TYR A 81 -9.83 -31.49 53.13
CA TYR A 81 -9.22 -32.25 52.02
C TYR A 81 -8.43 -31.38 51.02
N GLY A 82 -8.89 -30.18 50.69
CA GLY A 82 -8.17 -29.29 49.77
C GLY A 82 -6.91 -28.69 50.38
N ASN A 83 -6.93 -28.39 51.68
CA ASN A 83 -5.72 -28.02 52.43
C ASN A 83 -4.73 -29.20 52.50
N LEU A 84 -5.23 -30.42 52.78
CA LEU A 84 -4.42 -31.64 52.74
C LEU A 84 -3.75 -31.82 51.37
N LEU A 85 -4.51 -31.78 50.27
CA LEU A 85 -3.97 -31.89 48.91
C LEU A 85 -2.95 -30.80 48.56
N ASN A 86 -3.17 -29.55 49.00
CA ASN A 86 -2.19 -28.49 48.78
C ASN A 86 -0.88 -28.82 49.51
N THR A 87 -0.94 -29.17 50.81
CA THR A 87 0.27 -29.53 51.59
C THR A 87 0.99 -30.76 51.02
N LEU A 88 0.25 -31.79 50.60
CA LEU A 88 0.82 -32.96 49.92
C LEU A 88 1.55 -32.56 48.64
N GLY A 89 0.93 -31.71 47.81
CA GLY A 89 1.53 -31.22 46.57
C GLY A 89 2.73 -30.30 46.77
N ASP A 90 2.76 -29.50 47.84
CA ASP A 90 3.94 -28.71 48.22
C ASP A 90 5.08 -29.60 48.73
N CYS A 91 4.80 -30.65 49.51
CA CYS A 91 5.79 -31.65 49.91
C CYS A 91 6.35 -32.43 48.71
N VAL A 92 5.48 -32.94 47.82
CA VAL A 92 5.88 -33.65 46.59
C VAL A 92 6.69 -32.72 45.68
N GLY A 93 6.28 -31.46 45.54
CA GLY A 93 7.02 -30.45 44.78
C GLY A 93 8.40 -30.15 45.37
N PHE A 94 8.52 -30.05 46.70
CA PHE A 94 9.80 -29.86 47.37
C PHE A 94 10.73 -31.06 47.17
N CYS A 95 10.21 -32.29 47.28
CA CYS A 95 10.96 -33.50 46.95
C CYS A 95 11.37 -33.53 45.46
N GLY A 96 10.50 -33.14 44.54
CA GLY A 96 10.76 -33.07 43.09
C GLY A 96 11.71 -31.95 42.66
N ALA A 97 12.04 -31.01 43.55
CA ALA A 97 13.10 -30.03 43.33
C ALA A 97 14.50 -30.60 43.63
N ILE A 98 14.59 -31.77 44.28
CA ILE A 98 15.85 -32.47 44.57
C ILE A 98 16.18 -33.40 43.39
N PRO A 99 17.32 -33.24 42.68
CA PRO A 99 17.61 -33.96 41.42
C PRO A 99 17.65 -35.50 41.48
N CYS A 100 17.61 -36.11 42.66
CA CYS A 100 17.67 -37.56 42.86
C CYS A 100 16.32 -38.20 43.26
N CYS A 101 15.24 -37.42 43.43
CA CYS A 101 13.93 -37.94 43.84
C CYS A 101 13.03 -38.19 42.61
N PRO A 102 12.31 -39.33 42.52
CA PRO A 102 11.42 -39.63 41.39
C PRO A 102 10.10 -38.82 41.38
N CYS A 103 10.05 -37.67 42.06
CA CYS A 103 8.87 -36.80 42.11
C CYS A 103 8.84 -35.81 40.94
N PRO A 104 7.65 -35.45 40.42
CA PRO A 104 7.53 -34.49 39.33
C PRO A 104 7.99 -33.08 39.74
N ASN A 105 8.76 -32.43 38.87
CA ASN A 105 9.28 -31.08 39.08
C ASN A 105 8.13 -30.04 39.18
N PRO A 106 8.04 -29.23 40.26
CA PRO A 106 7.03 -28.18 40.39
C PRO A 106 7.31 -26.93 39.54
N PHE A 107 8.52 -26.77 39.00
CA PHE A 107 8.88 -25.63 38.19
C PHE A 107 8.51 -25.87 36.72
N ARG A 108 7.66 -25.00 36.16
CA ARG A 108 7.31 -24.98 34.74
C ARG A 108 7.78 -23.67 34.10
N ASN A 109 8.44 -23.78 32.95
CA ASN A 109 8.87 -22.63 32.17
C ASN A 109 7.72 -22.07 31.32
N VAL A 110 7.41 -20.79 31.50
CA VAL A 110 6.58 -20.00 30.58
C VAL A 110 7.51 -19.30 29.60
N GLN A 111 7.29 -19.50 28.30
CA GLN A 111 8.13 -18.91 27.25
C GLN A 111 7.89 -17.40 27.09
N GLN A 112 8.89 -16.67 26.61
CA GLN A 112 8.73 -15.25 26.25
C GLN A 112 7.70 -15.09 25.13
N GLY A 113 6.84 -14.08 25.23
CA GLY A 113 5.69 -13.90 24.33
C GLY A 113 4.49 -14.77 24.69
N ALA A 114 4.49 -15.45 25.84
CA ALA A 114 3.34 -16.16 26.39
C ALA A 114 3.04 -15.71 27.83
N VAL A 115 1.87 -16.08 28.33
CA VAL A 115 1.41 -15.84 29.70
C VAL A 115 0.94 -17.15 30.30
N GLY A 116 1.36 -17.43 31.53
CA GLY A 116 0.94 -18.61 32.29
C GLY A 116 -0.30 -18.32 33.13
N LEU A 117 -1.42 -18.93 32.81
CA LEU A 117 -2.65 -18.85 33.61
C LEU A 117 -2.69 -20.05 34.57
N VAL A 118 -2.63 -19.77 35.87
CA VAL A 118 -2.66 -20.78 36.93
C VAL A 118 -4.07 -20.88 37.51
N SER A 119 -4.62 -22.09 37.47
CA SER A 119 -5.91 -22.44 38.05
C SER A 119 -5.73 -23.48 39.15
N ARG A 120 -6.38 -23.26 40.30
CA ARG A 120 -6.33 -24.15 41.47
C ARG A 120 -7.68 -24.82 41.64
N PHE A 121 -7.71 -26.17 41.64
CA PHE A 121 -8.95 -26.96 41.63
C PHE A 121 -10.02 -26.48 40.62
N GLY A 122 -9.59 -25.94 39.47
CA GLY A 122 -10.48 -25.40 38.42
C GLY A 122 -10.86 -23.91 38.55
N LYS A 123 -10.62 -23.24 39.70
CA LYS A 123 -10.78 -21.77 39.79
C LYS A 123 -9.47 -21.08 39.39
N PHE A 124 -9.54 -20.17 38.42
CA PHE A 124 -8.42 -19.27 38.10
C PHE A 124 -8.14 -18.34 39.28
N TYR A 125 -6.86 -18.17 39.64
CA TYR A 125 -6.47 -17.24 40.72
C TYR A 125 -5.25 -16.36 40.38
N LYS A 126 -4.40 -16.77 39.43
CA LYS A 126 -3.16 -16.04 39.12
C LYS A 126 -2.75 -16.15 37.66
N ALA A 127 -2.38 -15.01 37.07
CA ALA A 127 -1.58 -14.94 35.84
C ALA A 127 -0.10 -14.73 36.19
N VAL A 128 0.79 -15.33 35.40
CA VAL A 128 2.24 -15.33 35.59
C VAL A 128 2.93 -14.94 34.28
N ASP A 129 3.86 -13.99 34.38
CA ASP A 129 4.70 -13.54 33.28
C ASP A 129 5.70 -14.62 32.80
N PRO A 130 6.35 -14.43 31.62
CA PRO A 130 7.43 -15.30 31.16
C PRO A 130 8.52 -15.54 32.22
N GLY A 131 8.98 -16.79 32.32
CA GLY A 131 9.98 -17.19 33.30
C GLY A 131 9.69 -18.55 33.94
N LEU A 132 10.32 -18.80 35.08
CA LEU A 132 10.15 -20.04 35.84
C LEU A 132 9.03 -19.89 36.87
N ALA A 133 7.87 -20.48 36.59
CA ALA A 133 6.73 -20.49 37.49
C ALA A 133 6.74 -21.73 38.40
N LYS A 134 6.66 -21.54 39.72
CA LYS A 134 6.34 -22.64 40.65
C LYS A 134 4.84 -22.95 40.54
N VAL A 135 4.51 -24.20 40.24
CA VAL A 135 3.13 -24.70 40.12
C VAL A 135 3.00 -25.99 40.93
N ASN A 136 2.01 -26.06 41.81
CA ASN A 136 1.75 -27.25 42.64
C ASN A 136 1.18 -28.39 41.77
N VAL A 137 1.97 -29.45 41.56
CA VAL A 137 1.66 -30.54 40.61
C VAL A 137 0.34 -31.27 40.92
N CYS A 138 -0.09 -31.33 42.17
CA CYS A 138 -1.30 -32.06 42.60
C CYS A 138 -2.58 -31.20 42.58
N THR A 139 -2.44 -29.88 42.70
CA THR A 139 -3.53 -28.96 43.05
C THR A 139 -3.75 -27.86 42.00
N GLU A 140 -2.74 -27.57 41.19
CA GLU A 140 -2.72 -26.47 40.23
C GLU A 140 -2.48 -26.94 38.80
N SER A 141 -3.16 -26.29 37.86
CA SER A 141 -3.00 -26.48 36.43
C SER A 141 -2.54 -25.19 35.78
N LEU A 142 -1.49 -25.29 34.96
CA LEU A 142 -0.92 -24.19 34.18
C LEU A 142 -1.39 -24.30 32.73
N ARG A 143 -2.17 -23.32 32.27
CA ARG A 143 -2.51 -23.13 30.85
C ARG A 143 -1.65 -21.99 30.29
N ILE A 144 -0.82 -22.29 29.29
CA ILE A 144 0.03 -21.30 28.63
C ILE A 144 -0.73 -20.71 27.44
N VAL A 145 -0.78 -19.38 27.35
CA VAL A 145 -1.46 -18.64 26.27
C VAL A 145 -0.43 -17.77 25.56
N ASP A 146 -0.34 -17.88 24.24
CA ASP A 146 0.58 -17.10 23.42
C ASP A 146 -0.03 -15.72 23.10
N VAL A 147 0.65 -14.65 23.49
CA VAL A 147 0.20 -13.25 23.31
C VAL A 147 0.87 -12.54 22.13
N LYS A 148 1.76 -13.20 21.38
CA LYS A 148 2.30 -12.64 20.15
C LYS A 148 1.22 -12.55 19.08
N ILE A 149 1.46 -11.73 18.05
CA ILE A 149 0.67 -11.71 16.83
C ILE A 149 0.73 -13.10 16.17
N GLN A 150 -0.43 -13.72 16.01
CA GLN A 150 -0.63 -15.00 15.34
C GLN A 150 -1.28 -14.77 13.98
N ILE A 151 -0.89 -15.59 13.01
CA ILE A 151 -1.47 -15.62 11.66
C ILE A 151 -2.32 -16.89 11.57
N SER A 152 -3.56 -16.75 11.10
CA SER A 152 -4.41 -17.91 10.82
C SER A 152 -5.10 -17.77 9.46
N PRO A 153 -5.11 -18.82 8.62
CA PRO A 153 -5.90 -18.82 7.40
C PRO A 153 -7.38 -18.90 7.73
N ILE A 154 -8.16 -17.99 7.14
CA ILE A 154 -9.63 -18.05 7.18
C ILE A 154 -10.12 -19.25 6.34
N GLY A 155 -9.28 -19.70 5.40
CA GLY A 155 -9.59 -20.75 4.44
C GLY A 155 -10.30 -20.20 3.23
N ARG A 156 -10.28 -20.97 2.13
CA ARG A 156 -10.88 -20.53 0.88
C ARG A 156 -12.41 -20.53 0.97
N GLN A 157 -13.03 -19.44 0.51
CA GLN A 157 -14.48 -19.25 0.55
C GLN A 157 -15.03 -19.00 -0.84
N MET A 158 -16.01 -19.81 -1.25
CA MET A 158 -16.83 -19.54 -2.44
C MET A 158 -17.97 -18.61 -2.05
N VAL A 159 -18.07 -17.46 -2.72
CA VAL A 159 -19.06 -16.41 -2.45
C VAL A 159 -19.67 -15.96 -3.77
N ILE A 160 -20.98 -15.71 -3.77
CA ILE A 160 -21.68 -15.07 -4.88
C ILE A 160 -21.71 -13.57 -4.59
N THR A 161 -21.16 -12.77 -5.50
CA THR A 161 -21.16 -11.29 -5.41
C THR A 161 -22.52 -10.71 -5.80
N ARG A 162 -22.73 -9.40 -5.56
CA ARG A 162 -23.98 -8.70 -5.89
C ARG A 162 -24.38 -8.82 -7.37
N ASP A 163 -23.40 -8.98 -8.25
CA ASP A 163 -23.59 -9.09 -9.70
C ASP A 163 -23.83 -10.56 -10.15
N ASN A 164 -24.16 -11.45 -9.20
CA ASN A 164 -24.40 -12.89 -9.39
C ASN A 164 -23.21 -13.66 -9.98
N VAL A 165 -21.99 -13.23 -9.66
CA VAL A 165 -20.74 -13.90 -10.06
C VAL A 165 -20.20 -14.71 -8.89
N ASN A 166 -19.91 -15.99 -9.14
CA ASN A 166 -19.19 -16.87 -8.21
C ASN A 166 -17.70 -16.51 -8.17
N VAL A 167 -17.18 -16.28 -6.97
CA VAL A 167 -15.78 -15.91 -6.70
C VAL A 167 -15.25 -16.79 -5.57
N GLU A 168 -14.04 -17.32 -5.72
CA GLU A 168 -13.32 -18.01 -4.65
C GLU A 168 -12.25 -17.07 -4.08
N ILE A 169 -12.29 -16.84 -2.76
CA ILE A 169 -11.41 -15.89 -2.06
C ILE A 169 -10.57 -16.63 -1.03
N ASP A 170 -9.25 -16.45 -1.06
CA ASP A 170 -8.34 -16.84 0.04
C ASP A 170 -7.97 -15.62 0.88
N SER A 171 -7.91 -15.79 2.21
CA SER A 171 -7.66 -14.70 3.15
C SER A 171 -7.04 -15.21 4.46
N VAL A 172 -6.29 -14.33 5.12
CA VAL A 172 -5.65 -14.58 6.43
C VAL A 172 -6.05 -13.50 7.42
N ILE A 173 -6.18 -13.88 8.69
CA ILE A 173 -6.39 -12.98 9.81
C ILE A 173 -5.11 -12.92 10.66
N TYR A 174 -4.73 -11.70 11.04
CA TYR A 174 -3.68 -11.38 12.00
C TYR A 174 -4.34 -10.90 13.29
N PHE A 175 -4.06 -11.58 14.40
CA PHE A 175 -4.65 -11.25 15.69
C PHE A 175 -3.65 -11.47 16.82
N GLN A 176 -3.82 -10.75 17.92
CA GLN A 176 -3.04 -10.92 19.15
C GLN A 176 -3.94 -11.00 20.38
N ILE A 177 -3.51 -11.76 21.39
CA ILE A 177 -4.30 -11.95 22.61
C ILE A 177 -3.95 -10.84 23.60
N THR A 178 -4.83 -9.85 23.73
CA THR A 178 -4.69 -8.71 24.65
C THR A 178 -5.15 -9.04 26.07
N ASN A 179 -6.10 -9.96 26.24
CA ASN A 179 -6.53 -10.44 27.55
C ASN A 179 -6.48 -11.98 27.61
N PRO A 180 -5.39 -12.57 28.13
CA PRO A 180 -5.22 -14.02 28.12
C PRO A 180 -6.27 -14.76 28.95
N TYR A 181 -6.78 -14.14 30.03
CA TYR A 181 -7.85 -14.74 30.84
C TYR A 181 -9.15 -14.90 30.04
N ARG A 182 -9.64 -13.84 29.38
CA ARG A 182 -10.84 -13.92 28.53
C ARG A 182 -10.64 -14.89 27.36
N ALA A 183 -9.47 -14.85 26.72
CA ALA A 183 -9.14 -15.74 25.61
C ALA A 183 -9.12 -17.22 26.00
N ALA A 184 -8.69 -17.53 27.23
CA ALA A 184 -8.57 -18.91 27.70
C ALA A 184 -9.82 -19.49 28.36
N PHE A 185 -10.70 -18.66 28.92
CA PHE A 185 -11.87 -19.11 29.69
C PHE A 185 -13.22 -18.63 29.13
N GLY A 186 -13.23 -17.62 28.24
CA GLY A 186 -14.45 -17.12 27.61
C GLY A 186 -14.93 -17.94 26.42
N ILE A 187 -14.06 -18.76 25.81
CA ILE A 187 -14.39 -19.59 24.64
C ILE A 187 -13.55 -20.89 24.61
N THR A 188 -14.12 -21.97 24.07
CA THR A 188 -13.49 -23.30 24.07
C THR A 188 -12.33 -23.40 23.07
N ASP A 189 -12.59 -23.03 21.80
CA ASP A 189 -11.56 -22.86 20.78
C ASP A 189 -11.70 -21.46 20.17
N LEU A 190 -10.79 -20.58 20.60
CA LEU A 190 -10.72 -19.20 20.15
C LEU A 190 -10.39 -19.10 18.65
N ARG A 191 -9.50 -19.96 18.15
CA ARG A 191 -9.01 -19.90 16.77
C ARG A 191 -10.12 -20.32 15.80
N GLN A 192 -10.79 -21.43 16.10
CA GLN A 192 -11.92 -21.90 15.29
C GLN A 192 -13.04 -20.84 15.27
N ALA A 193 -13.41 -20.29 16.42
CA ALA A 193 -14.47 -19.28 16.50
C ALA A 193 -14.14 -17.99 15.73
N LEU A 194 -12.89 -17.52 15.80
CA LEU A 194 -12.41 -16.38 15.00
C LEU A 194 -12.48 -16.68 13.49
N ILE A 195 -12.06 -17.88 13.06
CA ILE A 195 -12.13 -18.30 11.66
C ILE A 195 -13.59 -18.34 11.18
N GLU A 196 -14.49 -19.01 11.91
CA GLU A 196 -15.91 -19.12 11.53
C GLU A 196 -16.61 -17.76 11.47
N ARG A 197 -16.31 -16.86 12.42
CA ARG A 197 -16.79 -15.48 12.42
C ARG A 197 -16.25 -14.69 11.22
N ALA A 198 -14.96 -14.83 10.91
CA ALA A 198 -14.33 -14.16 9.77
C ALA A 198 -14.86 -14.69 8.43
N GLN A 199 -15.04 -16.01 8.26
CA GLN A 199 -15.66 -16.62 7.07
C GLN A 199 -17.07 -16.07 6.82
N THR A 200 -17.88 -15.99 7.88
CA THR A 200 -19.26 -15.49 7.79
C THR A 200 -19.29 -14.00 7.42
N THR A 201 -18.42 -13.20 8.03
CA THR A 201 -18.31 -11.76 7.75
C THR A 201 -17.79 -11.50 6.35
N LEU A 202 -16.76 -12.23 5.90
CA LEU A 202 -16.22 -12.16 4.54
C LEU A 202 -17.31 -12.45 3.51
N ARG A 203 -18.08 -13.54 3.70
CA ARG A 203 -19.21 -13.89 2.80
C ARG A 203 -20.27 -12.78 2.75
N HIS A 204 -20.59 -12.18 3.89
CA HIS A 204 -21.58 -11.09 3.98
C HIS A 204 -21.11 -9.81 3.26
N VAL A 205 -19.91 -9.32 3.58
CA VAL A 205 -19.37 -8.08 3.00
C VAL A 205 -19.12 -8.24 1.50
N VAL A 206 -18.49 -9.34 1.07
CA VAL A 206 -18.23 -9.60 -0.36
C VAL A 206 -19.53 -9.79 -1.14
N GLY A 207 -20.53 -10.47 -0.57
CA GLY A 207 -21.84 -10.66 -1.21
C GLY A 207 -22.60 -9.36 -1.49
N ALA A 208 -22.39 -8.32 -0.66
CA ALA A 208 -22.98 -7.00 -0.86
C ALA A 208 -22.25 -6.14 -1.93
N ARG A 209 -21.03 -6.52 -2.33
CA ARG A 209 -20.18 -5.74 -3.24
C ARG A 209 -20.27 -6.24 -4.69
N ALA A 210 -20.02 -5.33 -5.63
CA ALA A 210 -19.87 -5.64 -7.05
C ALA A 210 -18.52 -6.31 -7.32
N VAL A 211 -18.42 -7.20 -8.30
CA VAL A 211 -17.21 -8.01 -8.56
C VAL A 211 -15.99 -7.13 -8.87
N GLN A 212 -16.19 -6.02 -9.57
CA GLN A 212 -15.14 -5.05 -9.89
C GLN A 212 -14.59 -4.35 -8.63
N SER A 213 -15.46 -3.99 -7.67
CA SER A 213 -15.06 -3.38 -6.40
C SER A 213 -14.28 -4.35 -5.52
N VAL A 214 -14.61 -5.65 -5.53
CA VAL A 214 -13.84 -6.67 -4.79
C VAL A 214 -12.38 -6.73 -5.27
N VAL A 215 -12.12 -6.44 -6.55
CA VAL A 215 -10.75 -6.36 -7.10
C VAL A 215 -10.08 -5.01 -6.81
N THR A 216 -10.79 -3.88 -6.96
CA THR A 216 -10.17 -2.53 -6.85
C THR A 216 -10.11 -1.98 -5.43
N GLU A 217 -11.05 -2.34 -4.56
CA GLU A 217 -11.23 -1.80 -3.21
C GLU A 217 -10.92 -2.86 -2.13
N ARG A 218 -10.11 -3.88 -2.48
CA ARG A 218 -9.80 -5.04 -1.61
C ARG A 218 -9.32 -4.64 -0.21
N GLU A 219 -8.58 -3.53 -0.09
CA GLU A 219 -8.04 -3.01 1.18
C GLU A 219 -9.15 -2.38 2.05
N ALA A 220 -10.08 -1.64 1.46
CA ALA A 220 -11.24 -1.10 2.17
C ALA A 220 -12.20 -2.20 2.63
N ILE A 221 -12.42 -3.22 1.78
CA ILE A 221 -13.21 -4.41 2.12
C ILE A 221 -12.54 -5.20 3.26
N ALA A 222 -11.22 -5.38 3.22
CA ALA A 222 -10.49 -6.07 4.27
C ALA A 222 -10.54 -5.32 5.62
N TYR A 223 -10.51 -3.99 5.60
CA TYR A 223 -10.71 -3.14 6.77
C TYR A 223 -12.14 -3.27 7.34
N GLU A 224 -13.18 -3.18 6.51
CA GLU A 224 -14.59 -3.37 6.90
C GLU A 224 -14.83 -4.74 7.55
N ILE A 225 -14.24 -5.81 6.99
CA ILE A 225 -14.31 -7.15 7.59
C ILE A 225 -13.56 -7.18 8.94
N ALA A 226 -12.40 -6.55 9.05
CA ALA A 226 -11.62 -6.52 10.28
C ALA A 226 -12.37 -5.79 11.43
N GLU A 227 -13.04 -4.68 11.14
CA GLU A 227 -13.88 -3.94 12.08
C GLU A 227 -15.03 -4.82 12.62
N ILE A 228 -15.82 -5.43 11.72
CA ILE A 228 -16.99 -6.24 12.07
C ILE A 228 -16.63 -7.54 12.83
N VAL A 229 -15.43 -8.09 12.60
CA VAL A 229 -14.90 -9.23 13.38
C VAL A 229 -14.31 -8.74 14.71
N GLY A 230 -13.70 -7.56 14.74
CA GLY A 230 -13.07 -6.92 15.92
C GLY A 230 -14.05 -6.72 17.08
N ASP A 231 -15.22 -6.14 16.80
CA ASP A 231 -16.33 -5.95 17.74
C ASP A 231 -16.76 -7.22 18.52
N VAL A 232 -16.47 -8.40 17.95
CA VAL A 232 -16.74 -9.70 18.56
C VAL A 232 -15.49 -10.27 19.22
N ALA A 233 -14.32 -10.13 18.59
CA ALA A 233 -13.03 -10.58 19.11
C ALA A 233 -12.64 -9.89 20.44
N ASP A 234 -12.95 -8.59 20.59
CA ASP A 234 -12.71 -7.83 21.82
C ASP A 234 -13.43 -8.42 23.05
N LYS A 235 -14.62 -9.01 22.84
CA LYS A 235 -15.39 -9.70 23.88
C LYS A 235 -14.68 -10.96 24.36
N TRP A 236 -13.94 -11.61 23.47
CA TRP A 236 -13.07 -12.76 23.77
C TRP A 236 -11.67 -12.34 24.24
N GLY A 237 -11.34 -11.05 24.26
CA GLY A 237 -10.03 -10.56 24.70
C GLY A 237 -8.93 -10.62 23.62
N VAL A 238 -9.31 -10.54 22.35
CA VAL A 238 -8.41 -10.60 21.20
C VAL A 238 -8.53 -9.33 20.37
N ALA A 239 -7.41 -8.65 20.15
CA ALA A 239 -7.30 -7.57 19.18
C ALA A 239 -6.98 -8.14 17.79
N ILE A 240 -7.62 -7.60 16.76
CA ILE A 240 -7.35 -7.93 15.36
C ILE A 240 -6.42 -6.86 14.80
N GLU A 241 -5.22 -7.25 14.38
CA GLU A 241 -4.27 -6.36 13.71
C GLU A 241 -4.70 -6.06 12.27
N GLY A 242 -5.34 -7.03 11.63
CA GLY A 242 -5.94 -6.87 10.31
C GLY A 242 -6.31 -8.19 9.65
N ILE A 243 -7.03 -8.08 8.55
CA ILE A 243 -7.32 -9.19 7.64
C ILE A 243 -6.67 -8.84 6.30
N LEU A 244 -6.05 -9.81 5.63
CA LEU A 244 -5.49 -9.63 4.29
C LEU A 244 -6.16 -10.60 3.33
N ILE A 245 -6.71 -10.06 2.23
CA ILE A 245 -7.16 -10.84 1.08
C ILE A 245 -5.92 -11.19 0.26
N LYS A 246 -5.65 -12.48 0.09
CA LYS A 246 -4.49 -12.98 -0.67
C LYS A 246 -4.82 -13.00 -2.16
N ASP A 247 -5.73 -13.91 -2.52
CA ASP A 247 -6.06 -14.26 -3.90
C ASP A 247 -7.57 -14.22 -4.09
N ILE A 248 -7.97 -13.80 -5.29
CA ILE A 248 -9.37 -13.74 -5.74
C ILE A 248 -9.42 -14.49 -7.08
N ILE A 249 -10.09 -15.63 -7.09
CA ILE A 249 -10.13 -16.57 -8.22
C ILE A 249 -11.53 -16.51 -8.85
N PHE A 250 -11.55 -16.40 -10.18
CA PHE A 250 -12.75 -16.32 -11.01
C PHE A 250 -12.79 -17.49 -12.00
N SER A 251 -13.97 -17.78 -12.57
CA SER A 251 -14.04 -18.64 -13.76
C SER A 251 -13.32 -17.98 -14.94
N ALA A 252 -12.80 -18.81 -15.87
CA ALA A 252 -12.03 -18.31 -17.02
C ALA A 252 -12.83 -17.35 -17.90
N GLU A 253 -14.13 -17.60 -18.09
CA GLU A 253 -15.06 -16.75 -18.85
C GLU A 253 -15.22 -15.36 -18.22
N ILE A 254 -15.47 -15.29 -16.91
CA ILE A 254 -15.62 -14.02 -16.19
C ILE A 254 -14.28 -13.26 -16.17
N SER A 255 -13.16 -13.95 -15.95
CA SER A 255 -11.82 -13.34 -16.00
C SER A 255 -11.52 -12.70 -17.36
N ALA A 256 -11.86 -13.38 -18.46
CA ALA A 256 -11.72 -12.85 -19.81
C ALA A 256 -12.65 -11.64 -20.07
N SER A 257 -13.91 -11.72 -19.64
CA SER A 257 -14.89 -10.63 -19.76
C SER A 257 -14.45 -9.39 -18.98
N LEU A 258 -14.00 -9.56 -17.73
CA LEU A 258 -13.51 -8.48 -16.86
C LEU A 258 -12.23 -7.84 -17.44
N SER A 259 -11.32 -8.65 -17.98
CA SER A 259 -10.10 -8.17 -18.65
C SER A 259 -10.42 -7.35 -19.90
N SER A 260 -11.40 -7.81 -20.71
CA SER A 260 -11.89 -7.07 -21.88
C SER A 260 -12.53 -5.74 -21.48
N ALA A 261 -13.42 -5.75 -20.47
CA ALA A 261 -14.06 -4.53 -19.96
C ALA A 261 -13.02 -3.51 -19.43
N ALA A 262 -12.03 -3.97 -18.67
CA ALA A 262 -10.93 -3.14 -18.18
C ALA A 262 -10.07 -2.57 -19.32
N GLN A 263 -9.81 -3.35 -20.38
CA GLN A 263 -9.10 -2.88 -21.57
C GLN A 263 -9.91 -1.82 -22.33
N GLN A 264 -11.22 -2.03 -22.54
CA GLN A 264 -12.08 -1.05 -23.19
C GLN A 264 -12.18 0.25 -22.39
N LYS A 265 -12.29 0.17 -21.05
CA LYS A 265 -12.24 1.33 -20.16
C LYS A 265 -10.93 2.12 -20.33
N ARG A 266 -9.77 1.44 -20.27
CA ARG A 266 -8.46 2.08 -20.48
C ARG A 266 -8.33 2.73 -21.87
N ILE A 267 -8.80 2.07 -22.94
CA ILE A 267 -8.79 2.64 -24.29
C ILE A 267 -9.70 3.87 -24.38
N GLY A 268 -10.87 3.84 -23.73
CA GLY A 268 -11.77 4.99 -23.63
C GLY A 268 -11.14 6.18 -22.90
N GLU A 269 -10.55 5.92 -21.73
CA GLU A 269 -9.83 6.92 -20.93
C GLU A 269 -8.66 7.53 -21.72
N SER A 270 -7.82 6.71 -22.38
CA SER A 270 -6.73 7.19 -23.24
C SER A 270 -7.23 8.05 -24.39
N LYS A 271 -8.36 7.71 -25.04
CA LYS A 271 -8.96 8.54 -26.11
C LYS A 271 -9.47 9.89 -25.59
N VAL A 272 -10.09 9.93 -24.41
CA VAL A 272 -10.54 11.18 -23.79
C VAL A 272 -9.34 12.07 -23.39
N ILE A 273 -8.27 11.46 -22.88
CA ILE A 273 -7.02 12.18 -22.56
C ILE A 273 -6.38 12.74 -23.83
N ALA A 274 -6.28 11.93 -24.90
CA ALA A 274 -5.74 12.37 -26.19
C ALA A 274 -6.55 13.53 -26.79
N ALA A 275 -7.88 13.42 -26.86
CA ALA A 275 -8.74 14.49 -27.37
C ALA A 275 -8.65 15.79 -26.56
N ARG A 276 -8.49 15.71 -25.23
CA ARG A 276 -8.23 16.88 -24.38
C ARG A 276 -6.85 17.49 -24.68
N ALA A 277 -5.82 16.66 -24.78
CA ALA A 277 -4.46 17.08 -25.11
C ALA A 277 -4.38 17.74 -26.50
N GLU A 278 -5.12 17.26 -27.50
CA GLU A 278 -5.23 17.87 -28.83
C GLU A 278 -5.88 19.26 -28.77
N VAL A 279 -6.98 19.42 -28.00
CA VAL A 279 -7.65 20.71 -27.81
C VAL A 279 -6.74 21.72 -27.10
N ASP A 280 -6.03 21.29 -26.05
CA ASP A 280 -5.13 22.17 -25.31
C ASP A 280 -3.86 22.49 -26.10
N ALA A 281 -3.32 21.55 -26.89
CA ALA A 281 -2.25 21.81 -27.84
C ALA A 281 -2.67 22.83 -28.91
N ALA A 282 -3.87 22.69 -29.49
CA ALA A 282 -4.40 23.63 -30.48
C ALA A 282 -4.59 25.04 -29.90
N ARG A 283 -5.03 25.16 -28.63
CA ARG A 283 -5.11 26.45 -27.91
C ARG A 283 -3.73 27.09 -27.74
N LEU A 284 -2.73 26.33 -27.29
CA LEU A 284 -1.35 26.82 -27.12
C LEU A 284 -0.72 27.20 -28.47
N MET A 285 -0.95 26.42 -29.54
CA MET A 285 -0.50 26.76 -30.89
C MET A 285 -1.13 28.05 -31.40
N ARG A 286 -2.42 28.29 -31.12
CA ARG A 286 -3.09 29.55 -31.46
C ARG A 286 -2.46 30.74 -30.73
N GLN A 287 -2.27 30.64 -29.41
CA GLN A 287 -1.61 31.68 -28.62
C GLN A 287 -0.20 31.98 -29.13
N ALA A 288 0.57 30.95 -29.50
CA ALA A 288 1.88 31.11 -30.11
C ALA A 288 1.82 31.78 -31.49
N ALA A 289 0.80 31.48 -32.31
CA ALA A 289 0.58 32.14 -33.59
C ALA A 289 0.22 33.63 -33.42
N ASP A 290 -0.65 33.96 -32.45
CA ASP A 290 -1.03 35.35 -32.13
C ASP A 290 0.20 36.17 -31.67
N ILE A 291 1.10 35.57 -30.87
CA ILE A 291 2.38 36.19 -30.46
C ILE A 291 3.34 36.38 -31.66
N LEU A 292 3.36 35.43 -32.60
CA LEU A 292 4.23 35.46 -33.78
C LEU A 292 3.69 36.28 -34.96
N ALA A 293 2.53 36.93 -34.82
CA ALA A 293 1.91 37.74 -35.87
C ALA A 293 2.76 38.96 -36.31
N SER A 294 3.78 39.34 -35.54
CA SER A 294 4.74 40.37 -35.93
C SER A 294 5.68 39.88 -37.05
N PRO A 295 5.83 40.62 -38.18
CA PRO A 295 6.69 40.22 -39.29
C PRO A 295 8.14 39.92 -38.89
N ALA A 296 8.69 40.65 -37.91
CA ALA A 296 10.04 40.44 -37.40
C ALA A 296 10.18 39.11 -36.63
N ALA A 297 9.17 38.75 -35.82
CA ALA A 297 9.18 37.49 -35.08
C ALA A 297 9.05 36.28 -36.02
N MET A 298 8.24 36.42 -37.09
CA MET A 298 8.10 35.37 -38.10
C MET A 298 9.39 35.17 -38.91
N GLN A 299 10.12 36.24 -39.25
CA GLN A 299 11.44 36.15 -39.90
C GLN A 299 12.48 35.45 -39.02
N ILE A 300 12.55 35.77 -37.72
CA ILE A 300 13.46 35.08 -36.79
C ILE A 300 13.14 33.57 -36.76
N ARG A 301 11.87 33.19 -36.64
CA ARG A 301 11.46 31.77 -36.64
C ARG A 301 11.77 31.06 -37.97
N GLN A 302 11.69 31.75 -39.11
CA GLN A 302 12.13 31.21 -40.41
C GLN A 302 13.65 30.94 -40.41
N LEU A 303 14.46 31.87 -39.89
CA LEU A 303 15.92 31.69 -39.79
C LEU A 303 16.29 30.57 -38.81
N GLU A 304 15.61 30.44 -37.68
CA GLU A 304 15.79 29.31 -36.75
C GLU A 304 15.44 27.97 -37.40
N ALA A 305 14.32 27.90 -38.14
CA ALA A 305 13.94 26.69 -38.87
C ALA A 305 14.96 26.32 -39.96
N LEU A 306 15.47 27.31 -40.71
CA LEU A 306 16.55 27.13 -41.67
C LEU A 306 17.83 26.62 -40.99
N GLN A 307 18.19 27.16 -39.82
CA GLN A 307 19.35 26.71 -39.04
C GLN A 307 19.17 25.28 -38.50
N ALA A 308 17.96 24.91 -38.08
CA ALA A 308 17.64 23.55 -37.64
C ALA A 308 17.73 22.54 -38.81
N MET A 309 17.17 22.87 -39.97
CA MET A 309 17.30 22.05 -41.19
C MET A 309 18.76 21.93 -41.64
N ALA A 310 19.54 23.02 -41.58
CA ALA A 310 20.96 23.01 -41.93
C ALA A 310 21.83 22.15 -40.99
N LYS A 311 21.37 21.88 -39.75
CA LYS A 311 22.02 20.94 -38.83
C LYS A 311 21.72 19.47 -39.16
N THR A 312 20.63 19.17 -39.86
CA THR A 312 20.29 17.81 -40.31
C THR A 312 20.98 17.55 -41.65
N ALA A 313 22.19 17.01 -41.59
CA ALA A 313 23.10 16.89 -42.73
C ALA A 313 22.60 15.93 -43.83
N SER A 314 21.82 16.43 -44.81
CA SER A 314 21.71 15.90 -46.19
C SER A 314 20.87 16.75 -47.16
N THR A 315 20.10 17.75 -46.72
CA THR A 315 19.19 18.50 -47.62
C THR A 315 19.85 19.75 -48.22
N LYS A 316 19.93 19.84 -49.56
CA LYS A 316 20.26 21.10 -50.26
C LYS A 316 19.07 22.06 -50.18
N VAL A 317 19.08 22.97 -49.21
CA VAL A 317 18.06 24.01 -49.07
C VAL A 317 18.32 25.11 -50.10
N VAL A 318 17.40 25.28 -51.06
CA VAL A 318 17.43 26.37 -52.04
C VAL A 318 16.69 27.58 -51.49
N PHE A 319 17.36 28.73 -51.40
CA PHE A 319 16.76 29.97 -50.96
C PHE A 319 15.94 30.60 -52.09
N VAL A 320 14.62 30.74 -51.89
CA VAL A 320 13.74 31.51 -52.77
C VAL A 320 13.24 32.73 -52.00
N PRO A 321 13.63 33.96 -52.39
CA PRO A 321 13.09 35.18 -51.77
C PRO A 321 11.59 35.30 -52.01
N MET A 322 10.80 35.62 -50.98
CA MET A 322 9.34 35.79 -51.08
C MET A 322 8.90 36.99 -51.96
N GLN A 323 9.86 37.73 -52.53
CA GLN A 323 9.64 38.85 -53.43
C GLN A 323 9.32 38.42 -54.88
N LEU A 324 9.42 37.13 -55.21
CA LEU A 324 9.18 36.60 -56.57
C LEU A 324 7.84 35.85 -56.73
N GLN A 325 7.04 35.71 -55.66
CA GLN A 325 5.76 34.98 -55.73
C GLN A 325 4.68 35.72 -56.56
N SER A 326 4.77 37.04 -56.71
CA SER A 326 3.84 37.84 -57.53
C SER A 326 3.91 37.49 -59.03
N ASP A 327 5.10 37.14 -59.51
CA ASP A 327 5.36 37.10 -60.95
C ASP A 327 5.06 35.73 -61.56
N ILE A 328 5.24 34.66 -60.78
CA ILE A 328 4.99 33.27 -61.21
C ILE A 328 3.49 32.93 -61.31
N VAL A 329 2.65 33.52 -60.45
CA VAL A 329 1.18 33.31 -60.51
C VAL A 329 0.57 34.00 -61.73
N GLY A 330 1.19 35.06 -62.26
CA GLY A 330 0.72 35.77 -63.45
C GLY A 330 0.96 35.04 -64.78
N GLN A 331 1.85 34.06 -64.84
CA GLN A 331 2.33 33.51 -66.13
C GLN A 331 1.64 32.22 -66.59
N ASN A 332 0.79 31.59 -65.76
CA ASN A 332 0.26 30.25 -66.02
C ASN A 332 -1.20 30.20 -66.53
N GLN A 333 -1.66 31.26 -67.21
CA GLN A 333 -3.03 31.34 -67.79
C GLN A 333 -3.10 31.48 -69.32
N GLN A 334 -1.98 31.48 -70.04
CA GLN A 334 -1.96 31.63 -71.51
C GLN A 334 -1.10 30.59 -72.25
N SER A 335 -1.53 29.33 -72.23
CA SER A 335 -1.22 28.34 -73.28
C SER A 335 -2.21 27.17 -73.31
N SER A 336 -3.29 27.34 -74.08
CA SER A 336 -4.07 26.26 -74.71
C SER A 336 -3.17 25.34 -75.57
N GLY A 337 -3.43 24.05 -75.84
CA GLY A 337 -4.58 23.18 -75.54
C GLY A 337 -4.95 22.31 -76.76
N ALA A 338 -4.77 20.98 -76.69
CA ALA A 338 -5.34 19.92 -77.57
C ALA A 338 -4.81 18.53 -77.14
N GLY A 339 -5.61 17.45 -77.23
CA GLY A 339 -5.23 16.05 -76.92
C GLY A 339 -5.02 15.17 -78.18
N PRO A 340 -5.25 13.83 -78.16
CA PRO A 340 -5.53 12.95 -77.01
C PRO A 340 -4.81 11.56 -77.02
N SER A 341 -4.95 10.82 -75.90
CA SER A 341 -5.04 9.33 -75.80
C SER A 341 -3.80 8.40 -75.87
N THR A 342 -3.84 7.36 -74.99
CA THR A 342 -3.47 5.93 -75.23
C THR A 342 -2.21 5.33 -74.56
N LEU A 343 -2.46 4.62 -73.44
CA LEU A 343 -1.91 3.32 -72.95
C LEU A 343 -0.41 3.06 -72.61
N LEU A 344 -0.22 2.76 -71.31
CA LEU A 344 0.40 1.54 -70.71
C LEU A 344 1.92 1.33 -70.58
N ARG A 345 2.21 0.52 -69.52
CA ARG A 345 3.48 -0.11 -69.08
C ARG A 345 4.39 0.80 -68.23
N ASP A 346 4.93 0.36 -67.09
CA ASP A 346 5.47 -0.98 -66.81
C ASP A 346 5.08 -1.63 -65.46
N GLU A 347 5.34 -2.94 -65.34
CA GLU A 347 5.29 -3.73 -64.11
C GLU A 347 6.65 -3.76 -63.39
N VAL A 348 6.68 -3.76 -62.05
CA VAL A 348 7.63 -4.60 -61.27
C VAL A 348 6.99 -5.03 -59.94
N GLY A 349 6.73 -6.34 -59.82
CA GLY A 349 7.29 -7.22 -58.77
C GLY A 349 7.13 -6.89 -57.28
N GLU A 350 6.28 -7.69 -56.62
CA GLU A 350 6.42 -8.31 -55.28
C GLU A 350 7.28 -7.62 -54.18
N SER A 351 6.76 -7.47 -52.96
CA SER A 351 6.13 -8.57 -52.20
C SER A 351 5.06 -8.15 -51.18
N SER A 352 4.01 -8.97 -51.15
CA SER A 352 3.15 -9.35 -50.01
C SER A 352 3.76 -9.09 -48.61
N ASN A 353 3.04 -8.64 -47.57
CA ASN A 353 1.65 -8.89 -47.13
C ASN A 353 1.17 -7.65 -46.30
N ALA A 354 -0.02 -7.02 -46.40
CA ALA A 354 -1.37 -7.46 -46.79
C ALA A 354 -1.93 -8.54 -45.83
N VAL A 355 -3.17 -8.56 -45.32
CA VAL A 355 -4.49 -7.98 -45.67
C VAL A 355 -5.25 -7.78 -44.34
N SER A 356 -5.72 -6.57 -44.02
CA SER A 356 -7.10 -6.05 -44.17
C SER A 356 -8.23 -6.77 -43.41
N ARG A 357 -9.11 -5.94 -42.81
CA ARG A 357 -10.52 -6.27 -42.60
C ARG A 357 -11.18 -6.59 -43.94
N ALA A 358 -11.93 -7.67 -44.01
CA ALA A 358 -13.04 -7.83 -44.96
C ALA A 358 -14.09 -8.81 -44.40
N GLY A 359 -15.29 -8.31 -44.14
CA GLY A 359 -16.49 -9.07 -44.49
C GLY A 359 -16.83 -8.75 -45.96
N VAL A 360 -17.85 -9.33 -46.59
CA VAL A 360 -18.84 -10.34 -46.17
C VAL A 360 -19.61 -10.69 -47.46
N LEU A 361 -20.04 -11.96 -47.67
CA LEU A 361 -20.83 -12.44 -48.84
C LEU A 361 -20.08 -12.39 -50.20
N SER A 362 -20.39 -13.15 -51.26
CA SER A 362 -21.08 -14.45 -51.49
C SER A 362 -20.81 -14.85 -52.97
N SER A 363 -21.22 -15.96 -53.61
CA SER A 363 -22.07 -17.14 -53.34
C SER A 363 -21.86 -18.14 -54.50
N ILE A 364 -22.23 -19.43 -54.33
CA ILE A 364 -22.60 -20.38 -55.42
C ILE A 364 -21.42 -20.92 -56.28
N SER A 365 -21.35 -22.16 -56.78
CA SER A 365 -22.07 -23.43 -56.52
C SER A 365 -21.35 -24.58 -57.27
N ASP A 366 -21.46 -25.82 -56.76
CA ASP A 366 -21.15 -27.12 -57.41
C ASP A 366 -19.70 -27.32 -57.94
N VAL A 367 -19.04 -28.48 -57.81
CA VAL A 367 -19.46 -29.89 -57.72
C VAL A 367 -18.69 -30.63 -56.62
#